data_AF-A0A946HKF7-F1
#
_entry.id   AF-A0A946HKF7-F1
#
_cell.length_a   1.000
_cell.length_b   1.000
_cell.length_c   1.000
_cell.angle_alpha   90.00
_cell.angle_beta   90.00
_cell.angle_gamma   90.00
#
_symmetry.space_group_name_H-M   'P 1'
#
loop_
_entity.id
_entity.type
_entity.pdbx_description
1 polymer ?
#
loop_
_entity_poly.entity_id
_entity_poly.type
_entity_poly.pdbx_seq_one_letter_code
_entity_poly.pdbx_strand_id
1 'polypeptide(L)' 'MKHKTFFWFFAPTGLAMLLCIALPLVSVLVQSVHTPHDAVLIETKNCGPFGCKMATSIDQDATAAL' A
#
# COMPACT_ATOMS: atom_id res chain seq x y z
N MET A 1 32.34 24.63 -15.16
CA MET A 1 33.01 23.33 -15.45
C MET A 1 32.38 22.74 -16.69
N LYS A 2 33.12 22.02 -17.56
CA LYS A 2 32.51 21.36 -18.72
C LYS A 2 31.36 20.47 -18.22
N HIS A 3 30.15 20.63 -18.75
CA HIS A 3 28.92 19.99 -18.23
C HIS A 3 29.05 18.48 -18.03
N LYS A 4 29.89 17.82 -18.85
CA LYS A 4 30.21 16.40 -18.76
C LYS A 4 30.88 15.99 -17.44
N THR A 5 31.80 16.80 -16.91
CA THR A 5 32.50 16.49 -15.65
C THR A 5 31.58 16.65 -14.44
N PHE A 6 30.69 17.64 -14.49
CA PHE A 6 29.68 17.86 -13.46
C PHE A 6 28.66 16.72 -13.40
N PHE A 7 28.17 16.24 -14.55
CA PHE A 7 27.24 15.11 -14.61
C PHE A 7 27.84 13.85 -14.00
N TRP A 8 29.10 13.53 -14.33
CA TRP A 8 29.75 12.33 -13.81
C TRP A 8 30.02 12.41 -12.30
N PHE A 9 30.19 13.62 -11.75
CA PHE A 9 30.29 13.84 -10.31
C PHE A 9 28.95 13.65 -9.58
N PHE A 10 27.84 14.13 -10.15
CA PHE A 10 26.51 14.06 -9.54
C PHE A 10 25.79 12.72 -9.77
N ALA A 11 26.07 12.04 -10.88
CA ALA A 11 25.37 10.82 -11.29
C ALA A 11 25.32 9.72 -10.19
N PRO A 12 26.37 9.45 -9.41
CA PRO A 12 26.32 8.41 -8.38
C PRO A 12 25.29 8.69 -7.27
N THR A 13 25.26 9.93 -6.75
CA THR A 13 24.31 10.32 -5.69
C THR A 13 22.90 10.49 -6.22
N GLY A 14 22.74 11.08 -7.41
CA GLY A 14 21.45 11.19 -8.08
C GLY A 14 20.83 9.83 -8.37
N LEU A 15 21.63 8.85 -8.84
CA LEU A 15 21.18 7.48 -9.05
C LEU A 15 20.75 6.82 -7.74
N ALA A 16 21.53 6.97 -6.66
CA ALA A 16 21.19 6.43 -5.36
C ALA A 16 19.88 7.01 -4.82
N MET A 17 19.65 8.32 -4.96
CA MET A 17 18.39 8.94 -4.58
C MET A 17 17.21 8.42 -5.42
N LEU A 18 17.39 8.25 -6.73
CA LEU A 18 16.34 7.71 -7.58
C LEU A 18 15.97 6.27 -7.19
N LEU A 19 16.96 5.41 -6.94
CA LEU A 19 16.72 4.00 -6.62
C LEU A 19 16.20 3.79 -5.20
N CYS A 20 16.73 4.52 -4.21
CA CYS A 20 16.43 4.28 -2.80
C CYS A 20 15.31 5.17 -2.26
N ILE A 21 14.92 6.24 -2.97
CA ILE A 21 13.89 7.18 -2.52
C ILE A 21 12.77 7.30 -3.55
N ALA A 22 13.08 7.66 -4.79
CA ALA A 22 12.04 7.90 -5.79
C ALA A 22 11.30 6.62 -6.19
N LEU A 23 12.03 5.52 -6.44
CA LEU A 23 11.46 4.22 -6.81
C LEU A 23 10.52 3.66 -5.73
N PRO A 24 10.89 3.57 -4.42
CA PRO A 24 9.97 3.09 -3.40
C PRO A 24 8.76 4.01 -3.20
N LEU A 25 8.91 5.33 -3.34
CA LEU A 25 7.75 6.25 -3.29
C LEU A 25 6.76 5.97 -4.42
N VAL A 26 7.24 5.81 -5.64
CA VAL A 26 6.38 5.45 -6.79
C VAL A 26 5.71 4.10 -6.56
N SER A 27 6.44 3.11 -6.01
CA SER A 27 5.88 1.79 -5.68
C SER A 27 4.69 1.91 -4.73
N VAL A 28 4.82 2.69 -3.65
CA VAL A 28 3.72 2.89 -2.68
C VAL A 28 2.54 3.63 -3.32
N LEU A 29 2.78 4.61 -4.19
CA LEU A 29 1.70 5.30 -4.90
C LEU A 29 0.91 4.35 -5.81
N VAL A 30 1.60 3.50 -6.57
CA VAL A 30 0.95 2.51 -7.44
C VAL A 30 0.17 1.50 -6.60
N GLN A 31 0.76 1.01 -5.51
CA GLN A 31 0.08 0.13 -4.57
C GLN A 31 -1.14 0.80 -3.94
N SER A 32 -1.06 2.07 -3.58
CA SER A 32 -2.18 2.83 -3.03
C SER A 32 -3.37 2.92 -3.99
N VAL A 33 -3.11 3.00 -5.30
CA VAL A 33 -4.16 3.03 -6.33
C VAL A 33 -4.75 1.64 -6.58
N HIS A 34 -3.96 0.58 -6.44
CA HIS A 34 -4.39 -0.80 -6.71
C HIS A 34 -4.83 -1.58 -5.46
N THR A 35 -4.73 -0.98 -4.28
CA THR A 35 -5.28 -1.57 -3.05
C THR A 35 -6.81 -1.66 -3.20
N PRO A 36 -7.42 -2.82 -2.92
CA PRO A 36 -8.87 -2.96 -2.90
C PRO A 36 -9.44 -2.08 -1.77
N HIS A 37 -10.34 -1.14 -2.09
CA HIS A 37 -10.73 -0.06 -1.18
C HIS A 37 -12.11 -0.16 -0.53
N ASP A 38 -12.94 -1.18 -0.75
CA ASP A 38 -14.24 -1.27 -0.07
C ASP A 38 -14.46 -2.66 0.51
N ALA A 39 -14.14 -2.84 1.79
CA ALA A 39 -14.56 -4.01 2.56
C ALA A 39 -15.85 -3.66 3.33
N VAL A 40 -16.95 -4.33 3.01
CA VAL A 40 -18.21 -4.16 3.73
C VAL A 40 -18.05 -4.77 5.12
N LEU A 41 -17.94 -3.91 6.14
CA LEU A 41 -17.81 -4.33 7.54
C LEU A 41 -19.21 -4.54 8.14
N ILE A 42 -19.51 -5.77 8.57
CA ILE A 42 -20.75 -6.10 9.27
C ILE A 42 -20.46 -6.49 10.72
N GLU A 43 -21.35 -6.09 11.62
CA GLU A 43 -21.33 -6.59 12.99
C GLU A 43 -21.99 -7.96 13.04
N THR A 44 -21.17 -9.01 13.17
CA THR A 44 -21.65 -10.39 13.26
C THR A 44 -21.47 -10.93 14.67
N LYS A 45 -22.44 -11.74 15.10
CA LYS A 45 -22.41 -12.38 16.41
C LYS A 45 -21.49 -13.60 16.32
N ASN A 46 -20.24 -13.46 16.76
CA ASN A 46 -19.30 -14.57 16.82
C ASN A 46 -19.62 -15.43 18.05
N CYS A 47 -20.26 -16.57 17.81
CA CYS A 47 -20.64 -17.53 18.84
C CYS A 47 -19.55 -18.59 19.01
N GLY A 48 -18.78 -18.48 20.10
CA GLY A 48 -17.83 -19.49 20.53
C GLY A 48 -18.41 -20.41 21.61
N PRO A 49 -17.67 -21.44 22.05
CA PRO A 49 -18.11 -22.39 23.08
C PRO A 49 -18.41 -21.74 24.46
N PHE A 50 -18.05 -20.47 24.66
CA PHE A 50 -18.29 -19.71 25.90
C PHE A 50 -19.27 -18.53 25.74
N GLY A 51 -20.05 -18.50 24.65
CA GLY A 51 -21.08 -17.49 24.40
C GLY A 51 -20.82 -16.63 23.16
N CYS A 52 -21.83 -15.84 22.78
CA CYS A 52 -21.79 -15.02 21.57
C CYS A 52 -21.38 -13.58 21.89
N LYS A 53 -20.36 -13.07 21.20
CA LYS A 53 -19.89 -11.68 21.28
C LYS A 53 -20.08 -10.98 19.95
N MET A 54 -20.38 -9.67 19.99
CA MET A 54 -20.42 -8.85 18.77
C MET A 54 -18.97 -8.64 18.31
N ALA A 55 -18.69 -8.98 17.05
CA ALA A 55 -17.39 -8.77 16.43
C ALA A 55 -17.60 -8.18 15.03
N THR A 56 -16.79 -7.19 14.68
CA THR A 56 -16.76 -6.62 13.34
C THR A 56 -16.04 -7.61 12.42
N SER A 57 -16.75 -8.15 11.44
CA SER A 57 -16.21 -9.05 10.42
C SER A 57 -16.44 -8.46 9.03
N ILE A 58 -15.55 -8.80 8.11
CA ILE A 58 -15.70 -8.42 6.70
C ILE A 58 -16.74 -9.36 6.08
N ASP A 59 -17.80 -8.81 5.52
CA ASP A 59 -18.77 -9.53 4.70
C ASP A 59 -18.16 -9.75 3.31
N GLN A 60 -17.69 -10.96 3.06
CA GLN A 60 -17.01 -11.29 1.80
C GLN A 60 -17.98 -11.32 0.61
N ASP A 61 -19.26 -11.64 0.83
CA ASP A 61 -20.27 -11.72 -0.23
C ASP A 61 -20.71 -10.31 -0.66
N ALA A 62 -20.95 -9.41 0.30
CA ALA A 62 -21.26 -8.01 0.04
C ALA A 62 -20.05 -7.25 -0.51
N THR A 63 -18.83 -7.62 -0.11
CA THR A 63 -17.58 -7.07 -0.66
C THR A 63 -17.30 -7.56 -2.09
N ALA A 64 -17.71 -8.79 -2.44
CA ALA A 64 -17.56 -9.34 -3.80
C ALA A 64 -18.59 -8.81 -4.80
N ALA A 65 -19.67 -8.18 -4.33
CA ALA A 65 -20.75 -7.62 -5.15
C ALA A 65 -20.53 -6.14 -5.54
N LEU A 66 -19.42 -5.53 -5.12
CA LEU A 66 -18.97 -4.16 -5.44
C LEU A 66 -17.98 -4.15 -6.61
#